data_AF-A0A2K3IUY1-F1
#
_entry.id   AF-A0A2K3IUY1-F1
#
_cell.length_a   1.000
_cell.length_b   1.000
_cell.length_c   1.000
_cell.angle_alpha   90.00
_cell.angle_beta   90.00
_cell.angle_gamma   90.00
#
_symmetry.space_group_name_H-M   'P 1'
#
loop_
_entity.id
_entity.type
_entity.pdbx_description
1 polymer ?
#
loop_
_entity_poly.entity_id
_entity_poly.type
_entity_poly.pdbx_seq_one_letter_code
_entity_poly.pdbx_strand_id
1 'polypeptide(L)' 'MKNKDFDLTPEEAMKIINGEGVELTSAGLYKWCKDYKIGVKKGGRWRINKKLLKLVLEGQAWELKDK' A
#
# COMPACT_ATOMS: atom_id res chain seq x y z
N MET A 1 -6.12 -2.84 -21.89
CA MET A 1 -5.05 -3.21 -20.93
C MET A 1 -5.69 -3.92 -19.74
N LYS A 2 -5.30 -5.18 -19.45
CA LYS A 2 -5.85 -5.92 -18.29
C LYS A 2 -5.29 -5.30 -17.01
N ASN A 3 -6.15 -4.73 -16.16
CA ASN A 3 -5.83 -4.19 -14.82
C ASN A 3 -5.30 -5.31 -13.90
N LYS A 4 -4.03 -5.69 -14.11
CA LYS A 4 -3.28 -6.63 -13.26
C LYS A 4 -2.67 -5.94 -12.04
N ASP A 5 -2.87 -4.64 -11.87
CA ASP A 5 -2.09 -3.89 -10.89
C ASP A 5 -2.51 -4.17 -9.43
N PHE A 6 -3.71 -4.71 -9.17
CA PHE A 6 -4.18 -5.09 -7.82
C PHE A 6 -3.92 -6.58 -7.53
N ASP A 7 -2.65 -6.92 -7.40
CA ASP A 7 -2.15 -8.27 -7.22
C ASP A 7 -1.81 -8.60 -5.76
N LEU A 8 -1.45 -7.62 -4.94
CA LEU A 8 -0.97 -7.88 -3.58
C LEU A 8 -2.09 -8.18 -2.59
N THR A 9 -1.88 -9.18 -1.73
CA THR A 9 -2.65 -9.34 -0.48
C THR A 9 -2.21 -8.32 0.57
N PRO A 10 -3.01 -8.08 1.63
CA PRO A 10 -2.57 -7.28 2.77
C PRO A 10 -1.27 -7.78 3.39
N GLU A 11 -1.05 -9.10 3.50
CA GLU A 11 0.20 -9.62 4.06
C GLU A 11 1.41 -9.32 3.17
N GLU A 12 1.26 -9.46 1.85
CA GLU A 12 2.33 -9.15 0.89
C GLU A 12 2.66 -7.66 0.87
N ALA A 13 1.63 -6.80 0.92
CA ALA A 13 1.81 -5.36 1.01
C ALA A 13 2.56 -4.97 2.30
N MET A 14 2.19 -5.54 3.45
CA MET A 14 2.89 -5.30 4.72
C MET A 14 4.37 -5.69 4.66
N LYS A 15 4.70 -6.81 4.01
CA LYS A 15 6.10 -7.21 3.82
C LYS A 15 6.91 -6.19 3.04
N ILE A 16 6.32 -5.60 1.99
CA ILE A 16 6.96 -4.54 1.20
C ILE A 16 7.17 -3.30 2.07
N ILE A 17 6.13 -2.87 2.79
CA ILE A 17 6.16 -1.67 3.63
C ILE A 17 7.23 -1.78 4.72
N ASN A 18 7.29 -2.93 5.40
CA ASN A 18 8.32 -3.21 6.41
C ASN A 18 9.72 -3.28 5.79
N GLY A 19 9.85 -3.78 4.55
CA GLY A 19 11.12 -3.83 3.82
C GLY A 19 11.67 -2.45 3.46
N GLU A 20 10.80 -1.46 3.27
CA GLU A 20 11.18 -0.05 3.06
C GLU A 20 11.44 0.71 4.38
N GLY A 21 11.41 0.02 5.53
CA GLY A 21 11.64 0.62 6.84
C GLY A 21 10.48 1.47 7.37
N VAL A 22 9.29 1.35 6.77
CA VAL A 22 8.09 2.05 7.23
C VAL A 22 7.34 1.18 8.23
N GLU A 23 7.22 1.63 9.47
CA GLU A 23 6.37 0.96 10.46
C GLU A 23 4.89 1.32 10.23
N LEU A 24 4.15 0.40 9.62
CA LEU A 24 2.71 0.55 9.39
C LEU A 24 1.96 -0.59 10.06
N THR A 25 0.84 -0.28 10.72
CA THR A 25 -0.08 -1.30 11.24
C THR A 25 -1.02 -1.78 10.14
N SER A 26 -1.63 -2.97 10.31
CA SER A 26 -2.65 -3.45 9.36
C SER A 26 -3.83 -2.49 9.25
N ALA A 27 -4.22 -1.82 10.34
CA ALA A 27 -5.25 -0.78 10.33
C ALA A 27 -4.81 0.43 9.49
N GLY A 28 -3.55 0.85 9.62
CA GLY A 28 -2.93 1.89 8.80
C GLY A 28 -2.94 1.52 7.32
N LEU A 29 -2.59 0.27 6.97
CA LEU A 29 -2.66 -0.21 5.59
C LEU A 29 -4.09 -0.13 5.02
N TYR A 30 -5.11 -0.53 5.78
CA TYR A 30 -6.50 -0.41 5.32
C TYR A 30 -6.95 1.04 5.18
N LYS A 31 -6.43 1.95 6.01
CA LYS A 31 -6.66 3.38 5.87
C LYS A 31 -6.02 3.91 4.58
N TRP A 32 -4.76 3.58 4.31
CA TRP A 32 -4.07 3.92 3.06
C TRP A 32 -4.80 3.40 1.83
N CYS A 33 -5.34 2.17 1.89
CA CYS A 33 -6.14 1.61 0.81
C CYS A 33 -7.33 2.49 0.43
N LYS A 34 -7.97 3.14 1.41
CA LYS A 34 -9.12 4.03 1.22
C LYS A 34 -8.68 5.44 0.81
N ASP A 35 -7.78 6.04 1.59
CA ASP A 35 -7.39 7.44 1.46
C ASP A 35 -6.65 7.68 0.14
N TYR A 36 -5.71 6.79 -0.20
CA TYR A 36 -4.88 6.91 -1.40
C TYR A 36 -5.43 6.08 -2.58
N LYS A 37 -6.60 5.46 -2.43
CA LYS A 37 -7.23 4.60 -3.44
C LYS A 37 -6.30 3.51 -4.01
N ILE A 38 -5.37 3.02 -3.18
CA ILE A 38 -4.39 1.99 -3.56
C ILE A 38 -4.91 0.56 -3.35
N GLY A 39 -6.08 0.39 -2.73
CA GLY A 39 -6.68 -0.92 -2.48
C GLY A 39 -8.11 -1.02 -3.01
N VAL A 40 -8.51 -2.24 -3.38
CA VAL A 40 -9.90 -2.58 -3.74
C VAL A 40 -10.31 -3.90 -3.08
N LYS A 41 -11.60 -4.07 -2.77
CA LYS A 41 -12.13 -5.37 -2.34
C LYS A 41 -12.57 -6.18 -3.56
N LYS A 42 -12.00 -7.38 -3.73
CA LYS A 42 -12.41 -8.38 -4.73
C LYS A 42 -12.80 -9.67 -4.00
N GLY A 43 -14.06 -10.10 -4.14
CA GLY A 43 -14.56 -11.31 -3.47
C GLY A 43 -14.41 -11.26 -1.95
N GLY A 44 -14.67 -10.10 -1.33
CA GLY A 44 -14.54 -9.91 0.12
C GLY A 44 -13.11 -9.73 0.64
N ARG A 45 -12.08 -9.94 -0.19
CA ARG A 45 -10.67 -9.78 0.19
C ARG A 45 -10.10 -8.48 -0.37
N TRP A 46 -9.26 -7.80 0.42
CA TRP A 46 -8.51 -6.65 -0.08
C TRP A 46 -7.43 -7.10 -1.06
N ARG A 47 -7.30 -6.35 -2.14
CA ARG A 47 -6.21 -6.45 -3.11
C ARG A 47 -5.61 -5.06 -3.28
N ILE A 48 -4.30 -4.98 -3.20
CA ILE A 48 -3.56 -3.71 -3.15
C ILE A 48 -2.75 -3.57 -4.43
N ASN A 49 -2.67 -2.33 -4.92
CA ASN A 49 -1.91 -2.00 -6.10
C ASN A 49 -0.46 -1.76 -5.75
N LYS A 50 0.43 -2.64 -6.23
CA LYS A 50 1.87 -2.56 -5.92
C LYS A 50 2.51 -1.24 -6.35
N LYS A 51 2.16 -0.72 -7.54
CA LYS A 51 2.74 0.51 -8.07
C LYS A 51 2.32 1.72 -7.25
N LEU A 52 1.02 1.81 -6.94
CA LEU A 52 0.51 2.91 -6.14
C LEU A 52 1.02 2.84 -4.70
N LEU A 53 1.15 1.64 -4.13
CA LEU A 53 1.75 1.45 -2.81
C LEU A 53 3.19 1.99 -2.77
N LYS A 54 4.01 1.71 -3.80
CA LYS A 54 5.36 2.26 -3.89
C LYS A 54 5.37 3.78 -3.96
N LEU A 55 4.50 4.39 -4.77
CA LEU A 55 4.38 5.85 -4.85
C LEU A 55 4.01 6.48 -3.50
N VAL A 56 3.10 5.83 -2.74
CA VAL A 56 2.75 6.28 -1.39
C VAL A 56 3.97 6.18 -0.47
N LEU A 57 4.72 5.08 -0.50
CA LEU A 57 5.92 4.89 0.31
C LEU A 57 7.01 5.92 -0.03
N GLU A 58 7.25 6.18 -1.31
CA GLU A 58 8.18 7.21 -1.78
C GLU A 58 7.76 8.61 -1.30
N GLY A 59 6.46 8.93 -1.37
CA GLY A 59 5.91 10.19 -0.85
C GLY A 59 6.10 10.33 0.67
N GLN A 60 5.80 9.27 1.44
CA GLN A 60 6.00 9.25 2.89
C GLN A 60 7.49 9.37 3.28
N ALA A 61 8.38 8.74 2.52
CA ALA A 61 9.82 8.87 2.72
C ALA A 61 10.34 10.29 2.44
N TRP A 62 9.68 11.02 1.54
CA TRP A 62 10.01 12.42 1.25
C TRP A 62 9.52 13.36 2.37
N GLU A 63 8.30 13.17 2.89
CA GLU A 63 7.79 13.93 4.04
C GLU A 63 8.62 13.77 5.32
N LEU A 64 9.29 12.62 5.49
CA LEU A 64 10.16 12.36 6.63
C LEU A 64 11.54 13.03 6.53
N LYS A 65 11.99 13.43 5.34
CA LYS A 65 13.30 14.10 5.15
C LYS A 65 13.25 15.61 5.34
N ASP A 66 12.04 16.19 5.37
CA ASP A 66 11.81 17.63 5.53
C ASP A 66 11.51 18.05 7.00
N LYS A 67 11.66 17.12 7.95
CA LYS A 67 11.54 17.36 9.40
C LYS A 67 12.88 17.22 10.12
#